data_AF-A0AAD9S0E1-F1
#
_entry.id   AF-A0AAD9S0E1-F1
#
_cell.length_a   1.000
_cell.length_b   1.000
_cell.length_c   1.000
_cell.angle_alpha   90.00
_cell.angle_beta   90.00
_cell.angle_gamma   90.00
#
_symmetry.space_group_name_H-M   'P 1'
#
loop_
_entity.id
_entity.type
_entity.pdbx_description
1 polymer ?
#
loop_
_entity_poly.entity_id
_entity_poly.type
_entity_poly.pdbx_seq_one_letter_code
_entity_poly.pdbx_strand_id
1 'polypeptide(L)'
;MPGKGGRRGKSGHGGKRVDITSDEDSINNDACSVSSGQSDNRSMPDEVNDNEVDEISQQEAFEEKLKEAIDGLTQRSAKGRIICFNGIEKIFAIKYVPDFVEDRKITISDSIERSLKKGRCDEQSTAARLSTLLCVQLGAFESAEVVCRDLKSILTSVANDTAASTNARSECCWALSMNQFLSGNDVADTLEIVQLLSGIFSGSYLKGNGTIATVSADVAALHAAAISSWTLLLTVMAPADIYNLFASDKSNNYMPSLNKLRELLASPHLDVRLSAGEALAVIFELGRDFSYDYEQEWALSLIDVLKELATDSNKYRAKKDRKQQRANFRDILRYIEEDIVPEMHVRFGQETLYLEGWCARTQYNACCRFLGPGINIHLAENQLLREIFHLGSKVLPIPSSQKTTKLERTLMNAAAFKARTILRNKTRDKRSAAMAP
;
A
#
# COMPACT_ATOMS: atom_id res chain seq x y z
N MET A 1 5.60 -44.50 -58.54
CA MET A 1 4.39 -45.33 -58.80
C MET A 1 4.25 -46.37 -57.68
N PRO A 2 3.08 -46.98 -57.49
CA PRO A 2 1.89 -46.62 -56.69
C PRO A 2 2.01 -47.14 -55.22
N GLY A 3 1.13 -46.96 -54.23
CA GLY A 3 -0.25 -46.48 -54.07
C GLY A 3 -0.79 -46.89 -52.68
N LYS A 4 -2.06 -46.52 -52.39
CA LYS A 4 -2.91 -46.79 -51.20
C LYS A 4 -2.76 -45.81 -50.03
N GLY A 5 -3.81 -45.23 -49.45
CA GLY A 5 -5.26 -45.37 -49.63
C GLY A 5 -5.98 -44.27 -48.84
N GLY A 6 -7.16 -43.87 -49.29
CA GLY A 6 -7.85 -42.66 -48.81
C GLY A 6 -8.67 -42.82 -47.54
N ARG A 7 -9.07 -41.67 -46.97
CA ARG A 7 -10.27 -41.50 -46.15
C ARG A 7 -10.85 -40.10 -46.35
N ARG A 8 -12.16 -40.07 -46.65
CA ARG A 8 -13.03 -38.89 -46.77
C ARG A 8 -13.23 -38.20 -45.42
N GLY A 9 -13.37 -36.87 -45.43
CA GLY A 9 -13.80 -36.08 -44.27
C GLY A 9 -14.27 -34.67 -44.68
N LYS A 10 -15.59 -34.55 -44.84
CA LYS A 10 -16.46 -33.39 -45.13
C LYS A 10 -16.00 -31.98 -44.74
N SER A 11 -16.38 -31.06 -45.63
CA SER A 11 -16.55 -29.62 -45.50
C SER A 11 -17.32 -29.15 -44.26
N GLY A 12 -16.92 -28.00 -43.72
CA GLY A 12 -17.61 -27.29 -42.64
C GLY A 12 -17.21 -25.81 -42.61
N HIS A 13 -18.11 -24.99 -43.15
CA HIS A 13 -18.22 -23.53 -43.17
C HIS A 13 -17.42 -22.70 -42.14
N GLY A 14 -16.82 -21.62 -42.65
CA GLY A 14 -16.33 -20.51 -41.87
C GLY A 14 -17.44 -19.65 -41.28
N GLY A 15 -17.15 -19.08 -40.11
CA GLY A 15 -17.96 -18.09 -39.41
C GLY A 15 -17.12 -17.51 -38.28
N LYS A 16 -16.60 -16.30 -38.49
CA LYS A 16 -15.84 -15.51 -37.51
C LYS A 16 -16.62 -15.42 -36.19
N ARG A 17 -16.06 -15.98 -35.11
CA ARG A 17 -16.46 -15.63 -33.75
C ARG A 17 -15.66 -14.40 -33.32
N VAL A 18 -16.40 -13.38 -32.92
CA VAL A 18 -15.90 -12.17 -32.26
C VAL A 18 -15.41 -12.58 -30.88
N ASP A 19 -14.11 -12.42 -30.62
CA ASP A 19 -13.53 -12.62 -29.30
C ASP A 19 -14.01 -11.50 -28.37
N ILE A 20 -15.00 -11.83 -27.53
CA ILE A 20 -15.38 -11.01 -26.38
C ILE A 20 -14.44 -11.41 -25.25
N THR A 21 -13.37 -10.63 -25.06
CA THR A 21 -12.43 -10.79 -23.94
C THR A 21 -13.13 -10.39 -22.63
N SER A 22 -13.57 -11.38 -21.88
CA SER A 22 -13.97 -11.24 -20.48
C SER A 22 -12.70 -11.24 -19.62
N ASP A 23 -12.13 -10.05 -19.41
CA ASP A 23 -11.00 -9.86 -18.49
C ASP A 23 -11.51 -9.80 -17.04
N GLU A 24 -11.81 -10.95 -16.44
CA GLU A 24 -11.82 -11.12 -14.98
C GLU A 24 -10.59 -11.91 -14.58
N ASP A 25 -9.55 -11.20 -14.16
CA ASP A 25 -8.51 -11.70 -13.27
C ASP A 25 -7.87 -10.46 -12.63
N SER A 26 -8.26 -10.10 -11.41
CA SER A 26 -7.58 -9.08 -10.62
C SER A 26 -6.19 -9.61 -10.24
N ILE A 27 -5.13 -8.91 -10.66
CA ILE A 27 -3.79 -9.13 -10.11
C ILE A 27 -3.79 -8.41 -8.78
N ASN A 28 -4.10 -9.14 -7.72
CA ASN A 28 -3.74 -8.70 -6.39
C ASN A 28 -2.27 -9.04 -6.15
N ASN A 29 -1.58 -8.07 -5.57
CA ASN A 29 -0.40 -8.31 -4.76
C ASN A 29 -0.74 -9.47 -3.80
N ASP A 30 0.16 -10.44 -3.60
CA ASP A 30 -0.05 -11.69 -2.82
C ASP A 30 -0.49 -11.50 -1.34
N ALA A 31 -0.80 -10.27 -0.91
CA ALA A 31 -1.35 -9.93 0.40
C ALA A 31 -2.77 -9.35 0.39
N CYS A 32 -3.37 -9.03 -0.77
CA CYS A 32 -4.72 -8.48 -0.83
C CYS A 32 -5.72 -9.57 -1.23
N SER A 33 -6.65 -9.93 -0.35
CA SER A 33 -7.88 -10.62 -0.74
C SER A 33 -8.95 -9.55 -0.97
N VAL A 34 -9.26 -9.27 -2.24
CA VAL A 34 -10.37 -8.38 -2.59
C VAL A 34 -11.62 -9.25 -2.59
N SER A 35 -12.38 -9.23 -1.50
CA SER A 35 -13.69 -9.87 -1.44
C SER A 35 -14.73 -8.97 -2.10
N SER A 36 -15.31 -9.43 -3.22
CA SER A 36 -16.59 -8.88 -3.66
C SER A 36 -17.65 -9.20 -2.60
N GLY A 37 -18.32 -8.20 -2.04
CA GLY A 37 -19.28 -8.30 -0.91
C GLY A 37 -20.54 -9.14 -1.16
N GLN A 38 -20.53 -10.06 -2.12
CA GLN A 38 -21.61 -11.02 -2.36
C GLN A 38 -21.16 -12.48 -2.28
N SER A 39 -19.91 -12.79 -1.96
CA SER A 39 -19.43 -14.18 -1.78
C SER A 39 -18.71 -14.40 -0.46
N ASP A 40 -19.35 -14.01 0.64
CA ASP A 40 -18.89 -14.33 1.99
C ASP A 40 -19.20 -15.79 2.33
N ASN A 41 -18.21 -16.66 2.09
CA ASN A 41 -17.87 -17.83 2.93
C ASN A 41 -17.04 -18.84 2.14
N ARG A 42 -15.75 -18.58 2.01
CA ARG A 42 -14.69 -19.59 1.79
C ARG A 42 -13.53 -19.20 2.70
N SER A 43 -13.34 -19.89 3.83
CA SER A 43 -12.57 -21.12 4.05
C SER A 43 -11.30 -20.79 4.85
N MET A 44 -11.36 -20.95 6.17
CA MET A 44 -10.18 -21.15 7.03
C MET A 44 -10.11 -22.65 7.34
N PRO A 45 -8.93 -23.29 7.26
CA PRO A 45 -8.75 -24.63 7.79
C PRO A 45 -8.94 -24.61 9.31
N ASP A 46 -9.73 -25.56 9.80
CA ASP A 46 -9.86 -25.87 11.22
C ASP A 46 -8.55 -26.53 11.70
N GLU A 47 -7.81 -25.90 12.59
CA GLU A 47 -6.82 -26.59 13.43
C GLU A 47 -7.27 -26.60 14.89
N VAL A 48 -7.13 -27.79 15.46
CA VAL A 48 -7.65 -28.22 16.76
C VAL A 48 -6.75 -27.63 17.85
N ASN A 49 -7.35 -27.01 18.86
CA ASN A 49 -6.66 -26.42 20.00
C ASN A 49 -6.26 -27.51 21.01
N ASP A 50 -5.06 -28.06 20.84
CA ASP A 50 -4.29 -28.81 21.85
C ASP A 50 -2.94 -28.10 22.11
N ASN A 51 -2.90 -26.78 21.86
CA ASN A 51 -1.68 -26.04 21.50
C ASN A 51 -1.08 -25.14 22.60
N GLU A 52 -1.65 -25.02 23.81
CA GLU A 52 -1.14 -24.04 24.80
C GLU A 52 0.33 -24.29 25.20
N VAL A 53 0.77 -25.55 25.27
CA VAL A 53 2.18 -25.91 25.58
C VAL A 53 3.09 -25.70 24.37
N ASP A 54 2.55 -25.88 23.16
CA ASP A 54 3.27 -25.66 21.89
C ASP A 54 3.42 -24.16 21.59
N GLU A 55 2.42 -23.34 21.91
CA GLU A 55 2.45 -21.88 21.74
C GLU A 55 3.52 -21.20 22.62
N ILE A 56 3.63 -21.60 23.89
CA ILE A 56 4.68 -21.08 24.81
C ILE A 56 6.06 -21.48 24.29
N SER A 57 6.25 -22.76 23.93
CA SER A 57 7.53 -23.26 23.42
C SER A 57 7.93 -22.59 22.11
N GLN A 58 6.97 -22.32 21.23
CA GLN A 58 7.20 -21.56 20.00
C GLN A 58 7.58 -20.11 20.29
N GLN A 59 6.89 -19.45 21.22
CA GLN A 59 7.17 -18.07 21.61
C GLN A 59 8.59 -17.93 22.19
N GLU A 60 9.02 -18.83 23.08
CA GLU A 60 10.38 -18.86 23.63
C GLU A 60 11.44 -19.04 22.53
N ALA A 61 11.20 -19.95 21.58
CA ALA A 61 12.10 -20.18 20.45
C ALA A 61 12.19 -18.96 19.51
N PHE A 62 11.11 -18.19 19.36
CA PHE A 62 11.13 -16.93 18.61
C PHE A 62 11.92 -15.85 19.35
N GLU A 63 11.74 -15.71 20.66
CA GLU A 63 12.49 -14.75 21.46
C GLU A 63 13.99 -15.08 21.49
N GLU A 64 14.37 -16.35 21.58
CA GLU A 64 15.78 -16.76 21.49
C GLU A 64 16.40 -16.33 20.16
N LYS A 65 15.75 -16.62 19.03
CA LYS A 65 16.19 -16.17 17.70
C LYS A 65 16.28 -14.65 17.60
N LEU A 66 15.35 -13.94 18.22
CA LEU A 66 15.36 -12.48 18.24
C LEU A 66 16.53 -11.95 19.08
N LYS A 67 16.84 -12.55 20.23
CA LYS A 67 18.04 -12.22 21.04
C LYS A 67 19.31 -12.42 20.22
N GLU A 68 19.47 -13.58 19.58
CA GLU A 68 20.64 -13.89 18.74
C GLU A 68 20.80 -12.86 17.60
N ALA A 69 19.69 -12.48 16.96
CA ALA A 69 19.71 -11.48 15.90
C ALA A 69 20.11 -10.10 16.43
N ILE A 70 19.59 -9.67 17.59
CA ILE A 70 19.94 -8.40 18.23
C ILE A 70 21.42 -8.38 18.63
N ASP A 71 21.95 -9.45 19.23
CA ASP A 71 23.37 -9.55 19.60
C ASP A 71 24.27 -9.45 18.36
N GLY A 72 23.79 -9.99 17.23
CA GLY A 72 24.47 -9.94 15.94
C GLY A 72 24.49 -8.56 15.26
N LEU A 73 23.72 -7.57 15.73
CA LEU A 73 23.71 -6.21 15.14
C LEU A 73 25.05 -5.49 15.27
N THR A 74 25.90 -5.90 16.22
CA THR A 74 27.21 -5.27 16.46
C THR A 74 28.38 -6.00 15.79
N GLN A 75 28.09 -6.99 14.94
CA GLN A 75 29.11 -7.76 14.24
C GLN A 75 30.04 -6.86 13.40
N ARG A 76 31.32 -7.24 13.33
CA ARG A 76 32.33 -6.51 12.52
C ARG A 76 31.99 -6.54 11.02
N SER A 77 31.43 -7.64 10.54
CA SER A 77 31.06 -7.83 9.13
C SER A 77 29.76 -7.10 8.79
N ALA A 78 29.78 -6.24 7.77
CA ALA A 78 28.58 -5.57 7.26
C ALA A 78 27.52 -6.57 6.77
N LYS A 79 27.95 -7.62 6.06
CA LYS A 79 27.04 -8.68 5.61
C LYS A 79 26.38 -9.39 6.79
N GLY A 80 27.13 -9.61 7.87
CA GLY A 80 26.60 -10.22 9.09
C GLY A 80 25.53 -9.35 9.75
N ARG A 81 25.81 -8.05 9.91
CA ARG A 81 24.82 -7.08 10.42
C ARG A 81 23.56 -7.03 9.55
N ILE A 82 23.70 -6.98 8.22
CA ILE A 82 22.56 -7.00 7.29
C ILE A 82 21.68 -8.24 7.48
N ILE A 83 22.28 -9.41 7.69
CA ILE A 83 21.52 -10.66 7.95
C ILE A 83 20.71 -10.51 9.25
N CYS A 84 21.33 -9.97 10.29
CA CYS A 84 20.67 -9.71 11.57
C CYS A 84 19.52 -8.70 11.44
N PHE A 85 19.74 -7.55 10.77
CA PHE A 85 18.68 -6.58 10.48
C PHE A 85 17.48 -7.24 9.78
N ASN A 86 17.73 -7.98 8.70
CA ASN A 86 16.66 -8.68 7.97
C ASN A 86 15.98 -9.77 8.82
N GLY A 87 16.70 -10.41 9.72
CA GLY A 87 16.15 -11.38 10.67
C GLY A 87 15.15 -10.72 11.62
N ILE A 88 15.53 -9.57 12.20
CA ILE A 88 14.67 -8.79 13.07
C ILE A 88 13.47 -8.23 12.29
N GLU A 89 13.69 -7.66 11.09
CA GLU A 89 12.60 -7.15 10.22
C GLU A 89 11.53 -8.22 10.00
N LYS A 90 11.93 -9.46 9.67
CA LYS A 90 11.00 -10.57 9.46
C LYS A 90 10.21 -10.93 10.71
N ILE A 91 10.85 -10.95 11.87
CA ILE A 91 10.19 -11.27 13.14
C ILE A 91 9.20 -10.16 13.50
N PHE A 92 9.63 -8.90 13.46
CA PHE A 92 8.80 -7.75 13.78
C PHE A 92 7.61 -7.56 12.83
N ALA A 93 7.70 -8.05 11.60
CA ALA A 93 6.60 -8.00 10.65
C ALA A 93 5.48 -9.00 10.97
N ILE A 94 5.80 -10.14 11.59
CA ILE A 94 4.85 -11.26 11.80
C ILE A 94 4.56 -11.56 13.27
N LYS A 95 5.14 -10.79 14.20
CA LYS A 95 4.95 -10.93 15.64
C LYS A 95 4.91 -9.55 16.27
N TYR A 96 4.04 -9.39 17.27
CA TYR A 96 3.98 -8.21 18.12
C TYR A 96 4.46 -8.58 19.53
N VAL A 97 5.62 -8.06 19.93
CA VAL A 97 6.32 -8.38 21.19
C VAL A 97 6.82 -7.10 21.88
N PRO A 98 5.90 -6.17 22.24
CA PRO A 98 6.23 -4.81 22.67
C PRO A 98 7.17 -4.77 23.89
N ASP A 99 6.85 -5.49 24.96
CA ASP A 99 7.64 -5.45 26.21
C ASP A 99 9.09 -5.94 26.02
N PHE A 100 9.24 -7.04 25.26
CA PHE A 100 10.56 -7.60 24.95
C PHE A 100 11.45 -6.59 24.20
N VAL A 101 10.84 -5.84 23.28
CA VAL A 101 11.52 -4.84 22.45
C VAL A 101 11.79 -3.58 23.26
N GLU A 102 10.88 -3.18 24.13
CA GLU A 102 11.03 -2.03 25.03
C GLU A 102 12.27 -2.16 25.93
N ASP A 103 12.55 -3.37 26.44
CA ASP A 103 13.75 -3.69 27.22
C ASP A 103 15.06 -3.55 26.43
N ARG A 104 14.99 -3.63 25.09
CA ARG A 104 16.15 -3.70 24.19
C ARG A 104 16.23 -2.53 23.21
N LYS A 105 15.30 -1.58 23.29
CA LYS A 105 15.16 -0.46 22.35
C LYS A 105 16.45 0.30 22.11
N ILE A 106 17.24 0.56 23.17
CA ILE A 106 18.48 1.34 23.10
C ILE A 106 19.51 0.62 22.21
N THR A 107 19.70 -0.68 22.42
CA THR A 107 20.65 -1.48 21.62
C THR A 107 20.24 -1.51 20.15
N ILE A 108 18.93 -1.64 19.88
CA ILE A 108 18.40 -1.69 18.52
C ILE A 108 18.52 -0.30 17.86
N SER A 109 18.12 0.77 18.53
CA SER A 109 18.19 2.15 18.04
C SER A 109 19.64 2.59 17.78
N ASP A 110 20.56 2.31 18.69
CA ASP A 110 21.99 2.62 18.53
C ASP A 110 22.60 1.88 17.33
N SER A 111 22.14 0.65 17.09
CA SER A 111 22.58 -0.15 15.94
C SER A 111 22.04 0.42 14.63
N ILE A 112 20.76 0.81 14.62
CA ILE A 112 20.13 1.49 13.47
C ILE A 112 20.88 2.79 13.15
N GLU A 113 21.07 3.68 14.14
CA GLU A 113 21.74 4.97 13.94
C GLU A 113 23.16 4.76 13.39
N ARG A 114 23.91 3.82 13.98
CA ARG A 114 25.27 3.48 13.54
C ARG A 114 25.30 2.97 12.09
N SER A 115 24.38 2.09 11.73
CA SER A 115 24.29 1.53 10.37
C SER A 115 23.82 2.56 9.34
N LEU A 116 22.94 3.50 9.71
CA LEU A 116 22.59 4.64 8.85
C LEU A 116 23.79 5.58 8.64
N LYS A 117 24.55 5.85 9.71
CA LYS A 117 25.67 6.79 9.73
C LYS A 117 26.94 6.25 9.07
N LYS A 118 27.27 4.98 9.29
CA LYS A 118 28.54 4.36 8.85
C LYS A 118 28.36 3.25 7.82
N GLY A 119 27.17 2.66 7.74
CA GLY A 119 26.86 1.64 6.75
C GLY A 119 26.72 2.24 5.35
N ARG A 120 26.54 1.35 4.37
CA ARG A 120 26.36 1.72 2.95
C ARG A 120 25.31 0.83 2.29
N CYS A 121 24.65 1.37 1.27
CA CYS A 121 23.75 0.63 0.37
C CYS A 121 22.67 -0.16 1.14
N ASP A 122 22.73 -1.49 1.07
CA ASP A 122 21.76 -2.38 1.68
C ASP A 122 21.71 -2.26 3.20
N GLU A 123 22.85 -1.99 3.85
CA GLU A 123 22.89 -1.82 5.31
C GLU A 123 22.08 -0.59 5.77
N GLN A 124 22.20 0.53 5.04
CA GLN A 124 21.40 1.73 5.32
C GLN A 124 19.92 1.47 5.00
N SER A 125 19.64 0.75 3.91
CA SER A 125 18.28 0.41 3.50
C SER A 125 17.57 -0.45 4.55
N THR A 126 18.22 -1.49 5.07
CA THR A 126 17.68 -2.35 6.13
C THR A 126 17.56 -1.62 7.46
N ALA A 127 18.56 -0.79 7.81
CA ALA A 127 18.49 -0.02 9.05
C ALA A 127 17.31 0.97 9.04
N ALA A 128 17.04 1.63 7.91
CA ALA A 128 15.90 2.52 7.75
C ALA A 128 14.56 1.76 7.92
N ARG A 129 14.39 0.60 7.28
CA ARG A 129 13.17 -0.21 7.46
C ARG A 129 12.99 -0.71 8.89
N LEU A 130 14.07 -1.16 9.53
CA LEU A 130 14.01 -1.61 10.92
C LEU A 130 13.62 -0.46 11.86
N SER A 131 13.99 0.80 11.57
CA SER A 131 13.54 1.95 12.38
C SER A 131 12.02 2.08 12.42
N THR A 132 11.35 1.84 11.29
CA THR A 132 9.89 1.86 11.21
C THR A 132 9.25 0.68 11.93
N LEU A 133 9.78 -0.53 11.73
CA LEU A 133 9.27 -1.70 12.44
C LEU A 133 9.50 -1.61 13.94
N LEU A 134 10.57 -0.94 14.39
CA LEU A 134 10.79 -0.64 15.80
C LEU A 134 9.69 0.29 16.34
N CYS A 135 9.31 1.34 15.61
CA CYS A 135 8.18 2.20 15.99
C CYS A 135 6.85 1.41 16.06
N VAL A 136 6.62 0.47 15.12
CA VAL A 136 5.44 -0.42 15.17
C VAL A 136 5.42 -1.25 16.45
N GLN A 137 6.55 -1.80 16.88
CA GLN A 137 6.63 -2.59 18.12
C GLN A 137 6.48 -1.72 19.38
N LEU A 138 7.04 -0.51 19.36
CA LEU A 138 7.09 0.37 20.53
C LEU A 138 5.86 1.28 20.67
N GLY A 139 4.91 1.27 19.73
CA GLY A 139 3.82 2.25 19.68
C GLY A 139 2.94 2.38 20.94
N ALA A 140 2.97 1.41 21.85
CA ALA A 140 2.32 1.49 23.16
C ALA A 140 3.13 2.24 24.23
N PHE A 141 4.34 2.69 23.92
CA PHE A 141 5.29 3.31 24.84
C PHE A 141 5.76 4.68 24.32
N GLU A 142 6.05 5.60 25.25
CA GLU A 142 6.65 6.91 24.93
C GLU A 142 8.02 6.80 24.25
N SER A 143 8.68 5.64 24.38
CA SER A 143 9.96 5.36 23.74
C SER A 143 9.89 5.40 22.20
N ALA A 144 8.72 5.14 21.60
CA ALA A 144 8.53 5.23 20.16
C ALA A 144 8.78 6.65 19.64
N GLU A 145 8.26 7.66 20.34
CA GLU A 145 8.46 9.07 19.98
C GLU A 145 9.94 9.47 20.11
N VAL A 146 10.60 9.00 21.17
CA VAL A 146 12.04 9.25 21.41
C VAL A 146 12.88 8.67 20.28
N VAL A 147 12.64 7.41 19.91
CA VAL A 147 13.35 6.75 18.80
C VAL A 147 13.10 7.47 17.47
N CYS A 148 11.85 7.88 17.20
CA CYS A 148 11.51 8.65 16.00
C CYS A 148 12.33 9.95 15.92
N ARG A 149 12.30 10.74 16.99
CA ARG A 149 13.01 12.02 17.08
C ARG A 149 14.52 11.85 16.90
N ASP A 150 15.11 10.90 17.62
CA ASP A 150 16.56 10.71 17.64
C ASP A 150 17.10 10.23 16.29
N LEU A 151 16.31 9.44 15.55
CA LEU A 151 16.69 8.94 14.21
C LEU A 151 16.35 9.92 13.07
N LYS A 152 15.47 10.91 13.27
CA LYS A 152 15.02 11.86 12.24
C LYS A 152 16.19 12.50 11.51
N SER A 153 17.14 13.09 12.25
CA SER A 153 18.26 13.84 11.67
C SER A 153 19.13 12.99 10.73
N ILE A 154 19.47 11.76 11.13
CA ILE A 154 20.30 10.89 10.29
C ILE A 154 19.54 10.36 9.08
N LEU A 155 18.25 10.03 9.22
CA LEU A 155 17.40 9.63 8.11
C LEU A 155 17.26 10.75 7.07
N THR A 156 17.03 12.00 7.52
CA THR A 156 17.02 13.20 6.66
C THR A 156 18.34 13.38 5.95
N SER A 157 19.47 13.21 6.65
CA SER A 157 20.80 13.32 6.05
C SER A 157 21.01 12.29 4.94
N VAL A 158 20.62 11.03 5.15
CA VAL A 158 20.80 9.97 4.14
C VAL A 158 19.84 10.17 2.97
N ALA A 159 18.58 10.56 3.19
CA ALA A 159 17.62 10.82 2.12
C ALA A 159 18.10 11.93 1.14
N ASN A 160 18.78 12.94 1.66
CA ASN A 160 19.35 14.05 0.88
C ASN A 160 20.72 13.77 0.25
N ASP A 161 21.44 12.75 0.72
CA ASP A 161 22.79 12.45 0.23
C ASP A 161 22.73 11.86 -1.19
N THR A 162 23.06 12.67 -2.20
CA THR A 162 23.10 12.22 -3.59
C THR A 162 24.17 11.16 -3.87
N ALA A 163 25.15 10.97 -2.97
CA ALA A 163 26.14 9.90 -3.05
C ALA A 163 25.65 8.58 -2.46
N ALA A 164 24.59 8.59 -1.64
CA ALA A 164 23.95 7.37 -1.17
C ALA A 164 23.18 6.66 -2.30
N SER A 165 22.98 5.34 -2.17
CA SER A 165 22.22 4.60 -3.17
C SER A 165 20.77 5.08 -3.20
N THR A 166 20.16 5.10 -4.39
CA THR A 166 18.74 5.45 -4.56
C THR A 166 17.84 4.62 -3.66
N ASN A 167 18.13 3.32 -3.50
CA ASN A 167 17.38 2.44 -2.60
C ASN A 167 17.47 2.86 -1.13
N ALA A 168 18.68 3.18 -0.63
CA ALA A 168 18.84 3.63 0.75
C ALA A 168 18.10 4.95 0.99
N ARG A 169 18.14 5.87 0.03
CA ARG A 169 17.40 7.13 0.07
C ARG A 169 15.89 6.89 0.08
N SER A 170 15.39 5.96 -0.74
CA SER A 170 13.97 5.60 -0.79
C SER A 170 13.49 5.04 0.55
N GLU A 171 14.26 4.14 1.15
CA GLU A 171 13.92 3.58 2.46
C GLU A 171 13.99 4.64 3.57
N CYS A 172 14.89 5.62 3.48
CA CYS A 172 14.90 6.75 4.42
C CYS A 172 13.70 7.69 4.24
N CYS A 173 13.23 7.92 3.01
CA CYS A 173 12.00 8.70 2.74
C CYS A 173 10.79 8.04 3.41
N TRP A 174 10.66 6.73 3.21
CA TRP A 174 9.64 5.92 3.85
C TRP A 174 9.76 5.93 5.36
N ALA A 175 10.97 5.70 5.89
CA ALA A 175 11.20 5.66 7.33
C ALA A 175 10.83 6.99 8.02
N LEU A 176 11.23 8.13 7.45
CA LEU A 176 10.84 9.44 7.98
C LEU A 176 9.32 9.58 8.07
N SER A 177 8.61 9.23 6.99
CA SER A 177 7.16 9.43 6.92
C SER A 177 6.40 8.44 7.78
N MET A 178 6.83 7.18 7.79
CA MET A 178 6.21 6.15 8.63
C MET A 178 6.47 6.40 10.11
N ASN A 179 7.69 6.77 10.51
CA ASN A 179 7.98 7.04 11.92
C ASN A 179 7.18 8.25 12.40
N GLN A 180 7.05 9.29 11.57
CA GLN A 180 6.21 10.44 11.87
C GLN A 180 4.70 10.08 11.90
N PHE A 181 4.23 9.22 10.99
CA PHE A 181 2.85 8.74 10.96
C PHE A 181 2.49 7.88 12.20
N LEU A 182 3.41 7.02 12.62
CA LEU A 182 3.18 6.04 13.69
C LEU A 182 3.44 6.63 15.09
N SER A 183 4.37 7.56 15.21
CA SER A 183 4.94 7.98 16.50
C SER A 183 5.34 9.45 16.53
N GLY A 184 5.01 10.23 15.51
CA GLY A 184 5.23 11.67 15.47
C GLY A 184 4.12 12.42 16.20
N ASN A 185 4.50 13.46 16.94
CA ASN A 185 3.57 14.33 17.67
C ASN A 185 3.76 15.83 17.36
N ASP A 186 4.75 16.19 16.54
CA ASP A 186 5.06 17.58 16.18
C ASP A 186 4.69 17.89 14.73
N VAL A 187 3.82 18.88 14.54
CA VAL A 187 3.41 19.38 13.21
C VAL A 187 4.58 20.01 12.46
N ALA A 188 5.52 20.67 13.16
CA ALA A 188 6.71 21.24 12.54
C ALA A 188 7.56 20.15 11.87
N ASP A 189 7.73 19.01 12.56
CA ASP A 189 8.45 17.85 12.03
C ASP A 189 7.75 17.27 10.79
N THR A 190 6.42 17.17 10.82
CA THR A 190 5.64 16.77 9.64
C THR A 190 5.91 17.70 8.46
N LEU A 191 5.82 19.02 8.65
CA LEU A 191 6.03 20.00 7.58
C LEU A 191 7.46 19.96 7.02
N GLU A 192 8.47 19.81 7.87
CA GLU A 192 9.86 19.67 7.44
C GLU A 192 10.07 18.43 6.57
N ILE A 193 9.51 17.28 6.96
CA ILE A 193 9.62 16.03 6.21
C ILE A 193 8.86 16.14 4.87
N VAL A 194 7.65 16.69 4.88
CA VAL A 194 6.85 16.90 3.67
C VAL A 194 7.59 17.83 2.69
N GLN A 195 8.22 18.91 3.18
CA GLN A 195 9.03 19.80 2.35
C GLN A 195 10.25 19.08 1.76
N LEU A 196 10.99 18.33 2.58
CA LEU A 196 12.11 17.50 2.15
C LEU A 196 11.72 16.57 1.00
N LEU A 197 10.65 15.81 1.17
CA LEU A 197 10.18 14.83 0.18
C LEU A 197 9.79 15.51 -1.13
N SER A 198 9.10 16.66 -1.04
CA SER A 198 8.76 17.48 -2.21
C SER A 198 9.99 17.96 -3.00
N GLY A 199 11.06 18.29 -2.28
CA GLY A 199 12.36 18.61 -2.88
C GLY A 199 12.93 17.42 -3.66
N ILE A 200 12.84 16.20 -3.12
CA ILE A 200 13.35 14.98 -3.75
C ILE A 200 12.61 14.68 -5.05
N PHE A 201 11.27 14.59 -5.04
CA PHE A 201 10.52 14.23 -6.25
C PHE A 201 10.38 15.38 -7.26
N SER A 202 10.78 16.60 -6.91
CA SER A 202 10.79 17.74 -7.84
C SER A 202 11.65 17.50 -9.09
N GLY A 203 12.63 16.60 -9.03
CA GLY A 203 13.43 16.17 -10.17
C GLY A 203 12.63 15.48 -11.28
N SER A 204 11.38 15.09 -11.01
CA SER A 204 10.44 14.53 -12.00
C SER A 204 9.46 15.53 -12.60
N TYR A 205 9.48 16.81 -12.19
CA TYR A 205 8.64 17.84 -12.81
C TYR A 205 9.04 18.11 -14.26
N LEU A 206 8.14 18.74 -15.03
CA LEU A 206 8.51 19.20 -16.37
C LEU A 206 9.63 20.24 -16.25
N LYS A 207 10.54 20.21 -17.22
CA LYS A 207 11.60 21.22 -17.34
C LYS A 207 10.97 22.56 -17.72
N GLY A 208 11.69 23.67 -17.52
CA GLY A 208 11.18 25.03 -17.81
C GLY A 208 10.72 25.28 -19.26
N ASN A 209 11.06 24.39 -20.20
CA ASN A 209 10.59 24.38 -21.59
C ASN A 209 9.38 23.45 -21.84
N GLY A 210 8.74 22.91 -20.79
CA GLY A 210 7.61 21.98 -20.87
C GLY A 210 7.97 20.54 -21.24
N THR A 211 9.26 20.21 -21.37
CA THR A 211 9.67 18.84 -21.71
C THR A 211 9.68 17.92 -20.50
N ILE A 212 9.36 16.65 -20.74
CA ILE A 212 9.33 15.59 -19.72
C ILE A 212 10.75 15.39 -19.14
N ALA A 213 10.85 15.30 -17.82
CA ALA A 213 12.11 14.98 -17.15
C ALA A 213 12.64 13.60 -17.56
N THR A 214 13.93 13.55 -17.88
CA THR A 214 14.63 12.30 -18.19
C THR A 214 15.41 11.86 -16.97
N VAL A 215 14.85 10.91 -16.21
CA VAL A 215 15.49 10.29 -15.04
C VAL A 215 15.64 8.79 -15.26
N SER A 216 16.66 8.18 -14.64
CA SER A 216 16.84 6.72 -14.66
C SER A 216 15.68 6.02 -13.94
N ALA A 217 15.50 4.72 -14.18
CA ALA A 217 14.48 3.92 -13.50
C ALA A 217 14.68 3.94 -11.97
N ASP A 218 15.93 3.86 -11.49
CA ASP A 218 16.23 3.87 -10.06
C ASP A 218 15.90 5.21 -9.39
N VAL A 219 16.15 6.33 -10.08
CA VAL A 219 15.78 7.66 -9.59
C VAL A 219 14.27 7.85 -9.63
N ALA A 220 13.60 7.35 -10.66
CA ALA A 220 12.14 7.39 -10.72
C ALA A 220 11.48 6.57 -9.60
N ALA A 221 12.05 5.41 -9.25
CA ALA A 221 11.60 4.62 -8.10
C ALA A 221 11.79 5.38 -6.77
N LEU A 222 12.89 6.12 -6.61
CA LEU A 222 13.09 7.03 -5.48
C LEU A 222 12.04 8.15 -5.45
N HIS A 223 11.75 8.78 -6.59
CA HIS A 223 10.73 9.82 -6.64
C HIS A 223 9.34 9.28 -6.34
N ALA A 224 8.98 8.09 -6.86
CA ALA A 224 7.71 7.43 -6.54
C ALA A 224 7.61 7.11 -5.04
N ALA A 225 8.68 6.58 -4.44
CA ALA A 225 8.75 6.35 -2.99
C ALA A 225 8.58 7.65 -2.20
N ALA A 226 9.23 8.74 -2.62
CA ALA A 226 9.12 10.06 -1.99
C ALA A 226 7.70 10.63 -2.11
N ILE A 227 7.03 10.50 -3.27
CA ILE A 227 5.63 10.91 -3.47
C ILE A 227 4.71 10.11 -2.54
N SER A 228 4.82 8.77 -2.52
CA SER A 228 3.96 7.96 -1.66
C SER A 228 4.19 8.22 -0.16
N SER A 229 5.45 8.44 0.24
CA SER A 229 5.81 8.81 1.61
C SER A 229 5.24 10.20 1.99
N TRP A 230 5.31 11.14 1.05
CA TRP A 230 4.74 12.48 1.19
C TRP A 230 3.22 12.44 1.31
N THR A 231 2.55 11.66 0.45
CA THR A 231 1.09 11.46 0.48
C THR A 231 0.63 10.87 1.80
N LEU A 232 1.37 9.91 2.38
CA LEU A 232 1.06 9.35 3.70
C LEU A 232 0.96 10.46 4.77
N LEU A 233 1.91 11.38 4.79
CA LEU A 233 1.89 12.47 5.77
C LEU A 233 0.74 13.45 5.56
N LEU A 234 0.27 13.64 4.32
CA LEU A 234 -0.92 14.45 4.08
C LEU A 234 -2.17 13.84 4.75
N THR A 235 -2.26 12.51 4.83
CA THR A 235 -3.42 11.82 5.42
C THR A 235 -3.63 12.10 6.90
N VAL A 236 -2.63 12.65 7.60
CA VAL A 236 -2.71 13.02 9.02
C VAL A 236 -2.77 14.54 9.23
N MET A 237 -2.79 15.33 8.16
CA MET A 237 -3.00 16.77 8.23
C MET A 237 -4.50 17.10 8.33
N ALA A 238 -4.84 18.23 8.93
CA ALA A 238 -6.23 18.67 8.98
C ALA A 238 -6.73 19.01 7.57
N PRO A 239 -7.98 18.65 7.20
CA PRO A 239 -8.61 19.03 5.93
C PRO A 239 -8.48 20.53 5.59
N ALA A 240 -8.63 21.39 6.60
CA ALA A 240 -8.49 22.85 6.46
C ALA A 240 -7.07 23.28 6.04
N ASP A 241 -6.04 22.60 6.53
CA ASP A 241 -4.65 22.89 6.18
C ASP A 241 -4.37 22.49 4.73
N ILE A 242 -4.84 21.30 4.32
CA ILE A 242 -4.73 20.84 2.92
C ILE A 242 -5.42 21.80 1.97
N TYR A 243 -6.66 22.20 2.27
CA TYR A 243 -7.38 23.20 1.49
C TYR A 243 -6.55 24.48 1.30
N ASN A 244 -5.95 25.00 2.38
CA ASN A 244 -5.17 26.23 2.31
C ASN A 244 -3.83 26.07 1.60
N LEU A 245 -3.18 24.90 1.71
CA LEU A 245 -1.87 24.63 1.13
C LEU A 245 -1.91 24.38 -0.37
N PHE A 246 -3.02 23.84 -0.90
CA PHE A 246 -3.15 23.38 -2.29
C PHE A 246 -4.19 24.12 -3.14
N ALA A 247 -4.82 25.18 -2.61
CA ALA A 247 -5.70 26.03 -3.41
C ALA A 247 -4.95 26.60 -4.63
N SER A 248 -5.52 26.44 -5.83
CA SER A 248 -4.87 26.76 -7.11
C SER A 248 -4.70 28.27 -7.33
N ASP A 249 -5.47 29.09 -6.64
CA ASP A 249 -5.40 30.55 -6.63
C ASP A 249 -4.32 31.11 -5.69
N LYS A 250 -3.73 30.26 -4.82
CA LYS A 250 -2.69 30.64 -3.87
C LYS A 250 -1.32 30.16 -4.33
N SER A 251 -0.33 31.05 -4.23
CA SER A 251 1.08 30.66 -4.37
C SER A 251 1.59 30.18 -3.01
N ASN A 252 2.04 28.93 -2.97
CA ASN A 252 2.69 28.33 -1.81
C ASN A 252 4.10 27.86 -2.20
N ASN A 253 5.11 28.33 -1.47
CA ASN A 253 6.50 27.92 -1.69
C ASN A 253 6.89 26.68 -0.88
N TYR A 254 6.07 26.27 0.09
CA TYR A 254 6.33 25.12 0.95
C TYR A 254 5.81 23.81 0.37
N MET A 255 4.74 23.87 -0.43
CA MET A 255 4.11 22.70 -1.06
C MET A 255 4.11 22.80 -2.58
N PRO A 256 4.16 21.67 -3.31
CA PRO A 256 3.98 21.69 -4.75
C PRO A 256 2.56 22.11 -5.13
N SER A 257 2.44 23.03 -6.09
CA SER A 257 1.13 23.37 -6.67
C SER A 257 0.45 22.14 -7.30
N LEU A 258 -0.88 22.16 -7.41
CA LEU A 258 -1.64 21.12 -8.11
C LEU A 258 -1.17 20.91 -9.56
N ASN A 259 -0.75 21.99 -10.24
CA ASN A 259 -0.17 21.90 -11.58
C ASN A 259 1.12 21.09 -11.59
N LYS A 260 2.00 21.27 -10.60
CA LYS A 260 3.24 20.49 -10.47
C LYS A 260 2.97 19.02 -10.19
N LEU A 261 1.94 18.71 -9.43
CA LEU A 261 1.51 17.31 -9.22
C LEU A 261 0.93 16.71 -10.49
N ARG A 262 0.11 17.47 -11.24
CA ARG A 262 -0.43 17.04 -12.54
C ARG A 262 0.69 16.77 -13.55
N GLU A 263 1.77 17.55 -13.56
CA GLU A 263 2.94 17.32 -14.42
C GLU A 263 3.54 15.91 -14.23
N LEU A 264 3.54 15.39 -13.00
CA LEU A 264 4.07 14.04 -12.70
C LEU A 264 3.29 12.93 -13.39
N LEU A 265 2.01 13.15 -13.71
CA LEU A 265 1.18 12.20 -14.47
C LEU A 265 1.69 11.97 -15.90
N ALA A 266 2.49 12.89 -16.45
CA ALA A 266 3.13 12.75 -17.76
C ALA A 266 4.47 11.97 -17.71
N SER A 267 4.93 11.57 -16.52
CA SER A 267 6.17 10.81 -16.35
C SER A 267 6.20 9.56 -17.23
N PRO A 268 7.35 9.15 -17.80
CA PRO A 268 7.45 7.90 -18.56
C PRO A 268 7.41 6.68 -17.63
N HIS A 269 7.71 6.86 -16.34
CA HIS A 269 7.79 5.81 -15.33
C HIS A 269 6.42 5.56 -14.69
N LEU A 270 5.97 4.31 -14.66
CA LEU A 270 4.65 3.94 -14.16
C LEU A 270 4.45 4.36 -12.71
N ASP A 271 5.39 4.02 -11.83
CA ASP A 271 5.23 4.21 -10.39
C ASP A 271 5.08 5.69 -10.02
N VAL A 272 5.81 6.58 -10.71
CA VAL A 272 5.65 8.04 -10.52
C VAL A 272 4.22 8.49 -10.89
N ARG A 273 3.66 7.97 -11.99
CA ARG A 273 2.28 8.29 -12.37
C ARG A 273 1.28 7.77 -11.35
N LEU A 274 1.44 6.52 -10.89
CA LEU A 274 0.55 5.91 -9.90
C LEU A 274 0.56 6.69 -8.59
N SER A 275 1.75 6.94 -8.03
CA SER A 275 1.90 7.70 -6.78
C SER A 275 1.36 9.13 -6.90
N ALA A 276 1.56 9.81 -8.03
CA ALA A 276 1.02 11.15 -8.25
C ALA A 276 -0.52 11.16 -8.37
N GLY A 277 -1.10 10.13 -9.00
CA GLY A 277 -2.56 9.98 -9.07
C GLY A 277 -3.19 9.74 -7.70
N GLU A 278 -2.58 8.86 -6.89
CA GLU A 278 -3.01 8.61 -5.51
C GLU A 278 -2.87 9.86 -4.63
N ALA A 279 -1.77 10.60 -4.80
CA ALA A 279 -1.56 11.88 -4.13
C ALA A 279 -2.67 12.88 -4.42
N LEU A 280 -3.06 13.03 -5.70
CA LEU A 280 -4.17 13.88 -6.09
C LEU A 280 -5.48 13.41 -5.47
N ALA A 281 -5.75 12.10 -5.45
CA ALA A 281 -6.96 11.57 -4.83
C ALA A 281 -7.05 11.92 -3.32
N VAL A 282 -5.96 11.76 -2.57
CA VAL A 282 -5.88 12.15 -1.15
C VAL A 282 -6.07 13.66 -0.95
N ILE A 283 -5.46 14.49 -1.80
CA ILE A 283 -5.64 15.96 -1.72
C ILE A 283 -7.09 16.36 -1.98
N PHE A 284 -7.74 15.73 -2.98
CA PHE A 284 -9.14 16.00 -3.27
C PHE A 284 -10.07 15.52 -2.17
N GLU A 285 -9.77 14.39 -1.52
CA GLU A 285 -10.52 13.91 -0.36
C GLU A 285 -10.49 14.90 0.79
N LEU A 286 -9.29 15.24 1.26
CA LEU A 286 -9.13 16.17 2.36
C LEU A 286 -9.63 17.58 2.00
N GLY A 287 -9.45 18.02 0.76
CA GLY A 287 -9.98 19.30 0.29
C GLY A 287 -11.51 19.33 0.26
N ARG A 288 -12.16 18.26 -0.23
CA ARG A 288 -13.63 18.13 -0.31
C ARG A 288 -14.28 17.94 1.06
N ASP A 289 -13.60 17.27 1.97
CA ASP A 289 -14.01 17.14 3.38
C ASP A 289 -14.11 18.51 4.06
N PHE A 290 -13.24 19.46 3.68
CA PHE A 290 -13.33 20.84 4.16
C PHE A 290 -14.32 21.70 3.36
N SER A 291 -14.31 21.60 2.03
CA SER A 291 -15.22 22.33 1.13
C SER A 291 -15.61 21.47 -0.06
N TYR A 292 -16.90 21.11 -0.19
CA TYR A 292 -17.39 20.17 -1.21
C TYR A 292 -17.05 20.57 -2.66
N ASP A 293 -16.85 21.86 -2.91
CA ASP A 293 -16.54 22.46 -4.21
C ASP A 293 -15.03 22.64 -4.48
N TYR A 294 -14.19 22.09 -3.60
CA TYR A 294 -12.74 22.19 -3.69
C TYR A 294 -12.22 21.85 -5.09
N GLU A 295 -11.63 22.85 -5.74
CA GLU A 295 -10.92 22.76 -7.03
C GLU A 295 -11.72 22.11 -8.17
N GLN A 296 -13.06 22.21 -8.15
CA GLN A 296 -13.92 21.62 -9.19
C GLN A 296 -13.59 22.13 -10.60
N GLU A 297 -13.36 23.45 -10.76
CA GLU A 297 -13.01 24.03 -12.06
C GLU A 297 -11.64 23.56 -12.55
N TRP A 298 -10.64 23.54 -11.66
CA TRP A 298 -9.30 23.06 -11.99
C TRP A 298 -9.32 21.56 -12.38
N ALA A 299 -10.13 20.77 -11.67
CA ALA A 299 -10.28 19.33 -11.89
C ALA A 299 -10.82 18.97 -13.28
N LEU A 300 -11.60 19.84 -13.92
CA LEU A 300 -12.10 19.60 -15.29
C LEU A 300 -10.95 19.33 -16.26
N SER A 301 -9.85 20.07 -16.13
CA SER A 301 -8.68 19.88 -16.98
C SER A 301 -7.85 18.63 -16.61
N LEU A 302 -7.95 18.18 -15.35
CA LEU A 302 -7.33 16.93 -14.89
C LEU A 302 -8.09 15.72 -15.42
N ILE A 303 -9.41 15.77 -15.49
CA ILE A 303 -10.28 14.66 -15.94
C ILE A 303 -9.86 14.13 -17.32
N ASP A 304 -9.52 15.01 -18.27
CA ASP A 304 -9.07 14.59 -19.60
C ASP A 304 -7.77 13.76 -19.54
N VAL A 305 -6.82 14.18 -18.70
CA VAL A 305 -5.57 13.45 -18.46
C VAL A 305 -5.85 12.08 -17.81
N LEU A 306 -6.75 12.05 -16.83
CA LEU A 306 -7.14 10.81 -16.15
C LEU A 306 -7.84 9.83 -17.11
N LYS A 307 -8.70 10.32 -18.02
CA LYS A 307 -9.37 9.51 -19.07
C LYS A 307 -8.36 8.82 -20.00
N GLU A 308 -7.32 9.54 -20.42
CA GLU A 308 -6.24 8.96 -21.21
C GLU A 308 -5.47 7.87 -20.44
N LEU A 309 -5.13 8.13 -19.17
CA LEU A 309 -4.40 7.17 -18.33
C LEU A 309 -5.24 5.94 -17.95
N ALA A 310 -6.55 6.11 -17.75
CA ALA A 310 -7.51 5.05 -17.45
C ALA A 310 -7.75 4.12 -18.65
N THR A 311 -7.56 4.61 -19.88
CA THR A 311 -7.71 3.83 -21.11
C THR A 311 -6.39 3.18 -21.55
N ASP A 312 -5.25 3.85 -21.35
CA ASP A 312 -3.89 3.45 -21.73
C ASP A 312 -3.79 2.54 -22.97
N SER A 313 -3.94 3.14 -24.15
CA SER A 313 -3.85 2.45 -25.45
C SER A 313 -2.40 2.23 -25.93
N ASN A 314 -1.39 2.64 -25.14
CA ASN A 314 0.01 2.64 -25.53
C ASN A 314 0.63 1.23 -25.55
N LYS A 315 0.67 0.62 -26.74
CA LYS A 315 1.16 -0.76 -26.93
C LYS A 315 2.65 -0.96 -26.61
N TYR A 316 3.44 0.12 -26.57
CA TYR A 316 4.88 0.05 -26.24
C TYR A 316 5.17 -0.23 -24.76
N ARG A 317 4.19 -0.04 -23.86
CA ARG A 317 4.32 -0.36 -22.43
C ARG A 317 4.15 -1.86 -22.17
N ALA A 318 4.58 -2.38 -21.02
CA ALA A 318 4.34 -3.79 -20.69
C ALA A 318 2.83 -4.05 -20.45
N LYS A 319 2.36 -5.28 -20.73
CA LYS A 319 0.94 -5.64 -20.53
C LYS A 319 0.52 -5.54 -19.06
N LYS A 320 1.40 -5.96 -18.14
CA LYS A 320 1.19 -5.87 -16.68
C LYS A 320 0.99 -4.41 -16.27
N ASP A 321 1.93 -3.55 -16.66
CA ASP A 321 1.95 -2.12 -16.35
C ASP A 321 0.69 -1.41 -16.84
N ARG A 322 0.29 -1.66 -18.10
CA ARG A 322 -0.97 -1.10 -18.63
C ARG A 322 -2.18 -1.53 -17.82
N LYS A 323 -2.24 -2.81 -17.41
CA LYS A 323 -3.37 -3.34 -16.64
C LYS A 323 -3.45 -2.67 -15.27
N GLN A 324 -2.31 -2.52 -14.59
CA GLN A 324 -2.22 -1.83 -13.30
C GLN A 324 -2.58 -0.35 -13.44
N GLN A 325 -2.02 0.34 -14.43
CA GLN A 325 -2.35 1.75 -14.70
C GLN A 325 -3.85 1.94 -14.92
N ARG A 326 -4.44 1.18 -15.84
CA ARG A 326 -5.87 1.31 -16.14
C ARG A 326 -6.74 1.01 -14.93
N ALA A 327 -6.37 0.05 -14.08
CA ALA A 327 -7.13 -0.25 -12.86
C ALA A 327 -7.09 0.96 -11.92
N ASN A 328 -5.89 1.45 -11.60
CA ASN A 328 -5.72 2.57 -10.67
C ASN A 328 -6.39 3.86 -11.15
N PHE A 329 -6.14 4.25 -12.41
CA PHE A 329 -6.69 5.50 -12.94
C PHE A 329 -8.18 5.45 -13.25
N ARG A 330 -8.78 4.25 -13.38
CA ARG A 330 -10.25 4.15 -13.44
C ARG A 330 -10.88 4.50 -12.09
N ASP A 331 -10.29 4.02 -10.99
CA ASP A 331 -10.76 4.34 -9.65
C ASP A 331 -10.58 5.84 -9.36
N ILE A 332 -9.39 6.39 -9.65
CA ILE A 332 -9.11 7.82 -9.44
C ILE A 332 -10.01 8.68 -10.33
N LEU A 333 -10.18 8.36 -11.62
CA LEU A 333 -11.06 9.11 -12.51
C LEU A 333 -12.49 9.14 -11.97
N ARG A 334 -13.02 7.97 -11.58
CA ARG A 334 -14.37 7.88 -11.05
C ARG A 334 -14.55 8.69 -9.77
N TYR A 335 -13.54 8.69 -8.90
CA TYR A 335 -13.55 9.51 -7.70
C TYR A 335 -13.49 11.01 -8.01
N ILE A 336 -12.58 11.45 -8.88
CA ILE A 336 -12.42 12.87 -9.21
C ILE A 336 -13.64 13.41 -9.98
N GLU A 337 -14.21 12.64 -10.91
CA GLU A 337 -15.32 13.05 -11.79
C GLU A 337 -16.70 12.87 -11.14
N GLU A 338 -16.92 11.78 -10.40
CA GLU A 338 -18.26 11.40 -9.90
C GLU A 338 -18.35 11.41 -8.36
N ASP A 339 -17.26 11.70 -7.66
CA ASP A 339 -17.15 11.61 -6.18
C ASP A 339 -17.46 10.21 -5.63
N ILE A 340 -17.18 9.17 -6.42
CA ILE A 340 -17.38 7.78 -6.01
C ILE A 340 -16.06 7.13 -5.61
N VAL A 341 -15.91 6.90 -4.31
CA VAL A 341 -14.81 6.14 -3.73
C VAL A 341 -15.04 4.63 -3.94
N PRO A 342 -14.04 3.86 -4.39
CA PRO A 342 -14.15 2.40 -4.44
C PRO A 342 -14.20 1.81 -3.02
N GLU A 343 -15.21 0.97 -2.76
CA GLU A 343 -15.31 0.24 -1.49
C GLU A 343 -14.14 -0.75 -1.33
N MET A 344 -13.42 -0.65 -0.22
CA MET A 344 -12.35 -1.59 0.13
C MET A 344 -12.51 -2.02 1.59
N HIS A 345 -12.50 -3.32 1.83
CA HIS A 345 -12.49 -3.87 3.18
C HIS A 345 -11.52 -5.04 3.25
N VAL A 346 -10.94 -5.25 4.43
CA VAL A 346 -9.94 -6.29 4.69
C VAL A 346 -10.42 -7.10 5.88
N ARG A 347 -10.62 -8.40 5.67
CA ARG A 347 -10.98 -9.31 6.75
C ARG A 347 -9.73 -9.91 7.39
N PHE A 348 -9.63 -9.81 8.71
CA PHE A 348 -8.53 -10.37 9.50
C PHE A 348 -9.12 -11.10 10.72
N GLY A 349 -8.91 -12.41 10.79
CA GLY A 349 -9.56 -13.24 11.81
C GLY A 349 -11.09 -13.15 11.77
N GLN A 350 -11.69 -12.66 12.86
CA GLN A 350 -13.14 -12.47 13.01
C GLN A 350 -13.60 -11.03 12.72
N GLU A 351 -12.65 -10.13 12.47
CA GLU A 351 -12.91 -8.70 12.29
C GLU A 351 -12.76 -8.31 10.81
N THR A 352 -13.37 -7.20 10.44
CA THR A 352 -13.26 -6.59 9.11
C THR A 352 -12.90 -5.13 9.27
N LEU A 353 -11.78 -4.72 8.68
CA LEU A 353 -11.37 -3.32 8.54
C LEU A 353 -12.04 -2.75 7.30
N TYR A 354 -12.85 -1.71 7.46
CA TYR A 354 -13.41 -0.95 6.36
C TYR A 354 -12.49 0.24 6.07
N LEU A 355 -12.00 0.33 4.82
CA LEU A 355 -11.14 1.42 4.38
C LEU A 355 -12.01 2.42 3.62
N GLU A 356 -12.56 3.36 4.37
CA GLU A 356 -13.35 4.47 3.84
C GLU A 356 -12.40 5.54 3.31
N GLY A 357 -12.44 5.80 2.00
CA GLY A 357 -11.60 6.84 1.38
C GLY A 357 -10.20 6.39 0.97
N TRP A 358 -9.53 7.31 0.29
CA TRP A 358 -8.15 7.26 -0.15
C TRP A 358 -7.16 7.46 1.00
N CYS A 359 -7.50 8.24 2.03
CA CYS A 359 -6.63 8.43 3.20
C CYS A 359 -6.43 7.10 3.93
N ALA A 360 -7.52 6.44 4.36
CA ALA A 360 -7.46 5.15 5.04
C ALA A 360 -6.76 4.08 4.18
N ARG A 361 -7.06 4.04 2.88
CA ARG A 361 -6.41 3.12 1.93
C ARG A 361 -4.91 3.38 1.82
N THR A 362 -4.48 4.64 1.80
CA THR A 362 -3.06 5.03 1.73
C THR A 362 -2.32 4.60 2.98
N GLN A 363 -2.89 4.87 4.16
CA GLN A 363 -2.34 4.46 5.45
C GLN A 363 -2.21 2.94 5.54
N TYR A 364 -3.26 2.20 5.17
CA TYR A 364 -3.24 0.74 5.15
C TYR A 364 -2.17 0.18 4.21
N ASN A 365 -2.08 0.68 2.98
CA ASN A 365 -1.08 0.25 2.02
C ASN A 365 0.35 0.54 2.50
N ALA A 366 0.56 1.67 3.17
CA ALA A 366 1.84 2.02 3.79
C ALA A 366 2.22 1.03 4.91
N CYS A 367 1.28 0.62 5.76
CA CYS A 367 1.49 -0.43 6.75
C CYS A 367 1.81 -1.80 6.09
N CYS A 368 1.06 -2.19 5.05
CA CYS A 368 1.29 -3.42 4.31
C CYS A 368 2.68 -3.50 3.68
N ARG A 369 3.28 -2.36 3.33
CA ARG A 369 4.63 -2.31 2.73
C ARG A 369 5.69 -2.98 3.62
N PHE A 370 5.59 -2.85 4.94
CA PHE A 370 6.61 -3.36 5.89
C PHE A 370 6.14 -4.60 6.64
N LEU A 371 4.83 -4.70 6.92
CA LEU A 371 4.26 -5.83 7.64
C LEU A 371 3.93 -7.01 6.73
N GLY A 372 3.74 -6.76 5.43
CA GLY A 372 3.45 -7.79 4.44
C GLY A 372 2.29 -8.69 4.90
N PRO A 373 2.44 -10.03 4.86
CA PRO A 373 1.42 -10.96 5.33
C PRO A 373 1.10 -10.85 6.84
N GLY A 374 2.02 -10.31 7.65
CA GLY A 374 1.83 -10.16 9.08
C GLY A 374 0.93 -8.99 9.48
N ILE A 375 0.49 -8.15 8.53
CA ILE A 375 -0.46 -7.06 8.81
C ILE A 375 -1.70 -7.52 9.58
N ASN A 376 -2.21 -8.72 9.29
CA ASN A 376 -3.39 -9.27 9.99
C ASN A 376 -3.14 -9.52 11.48
N ILE A 377 -1.92 -9.93 11.84
CA ILE A 377 -1.51 -10.12 13.23
C ILE A 377 -1.45 -8.75 13.91
N HIS A 378 -0.88 -7.75 13.25
CA HIS A 378 -0.80 -6.41 13.79
C HIS A 378 -2.17 -5.73 13.93
N LEU A 379 -3.07 -5.88 12.97
CA LEU A 379 -4.45 -5.37 13.13
C LEU A 379 -5.19 -6.05 14.29
N ALA A 380 -4.90 -7.32 14.57
CA ALA A 380 -5.52 -8.04 15.68
C ALA A 380 -4.91 -7.68 17.05
N GLU A 381 -3.58 -7.51 17.12
CA GLU A 381 -2.84 -7.50 18.39
C GLU A 381 -2.16 -6.17 18.73
N ASN A 382 -1.78 -5.38 17.72
CA ASN A 382 -0.97 -4.19 17.92
C ASN A 382 -1.84 -2.98 18.28
N GLN A 383 -1.68 -2.49 19.51
CA GLN A 383 -2.49 -1.41 20.05
C GLN A 383 -2.44 -0.14 19.17
N LEU A 384 -1.26 0.25 18.71
CA LEU A 384 -1.08 1.42 17.84
C LEU A 384 -1.87 1.28 16.53
N LEU A 385 -1.73 0.14 15.83
CA LEU A 385 -2.47 -0.07 14.58
C LEU A 385 -3.99 -0.14 14.82
N ARG A 386 -4.42 -0.71 15.94
CA ARG A 386 -5.86 -0.74 16.29
C ARG A 386 -6.42 0.65 16.54
N GLU A 387 -5.63 1.54 17.14
CA GLU A 387 -6.00 2.95 17.33
C GLU A 387 -6.06 3.71 16.00
N ILE A 388 -5.01 3.59 15.17
CA ILE A 388 -4.93 4.22 13.83
C ILE A 388 -6.12 3.83 12.96
N PHE A 389 -6.50 2.56 12.95
CA PHE A 389 -7.61 2.04 12.13
C PHE A 389 -8.95 1.97 12.86
N HIS A 390 -9.05 2.57 14.06
CA HIS A 390 -10.28 2.64 14.85
C HIS A 390 -10.98 1.28 15.06
N LEU A 391 -10.20 0.21 15.24
CA LEU A 391 -10.69 -1.15 15.43
C LEU A 391 -11.21 -1.44 16.85
N GLY A 392 -11.01 -0.49 17.78
CA GLY A 392 -11.39 -0.64 19.18
C GLY A 392 -10.55 -1.69 19.92
N SER A 393 -11.00 -2.11 21.10
CA SER A 393 -10.31 -3.11 21.90
C SER A 393 -10.22 -4.46 21.19
N LYS A 394 -9.13 -5.19 21.43
CA LYS A 394 -8.92 -6.54 20.90
C LYS A 394 -10.13 -7.44 21.15
N VAL A 395 -10.62 -8.08 20.09
CA VAL A 395 -11.66 -9.11 20.20
C VAL A 395 -11.03 -10.40 20.70
N LEU A 396 -11.43 -10.84 21.90
CA LEU A 396 -11.03 -12.15 22.41
C LEU A 396 -11.75 -13.25 21.62
N PRO A 397 -11.08 -14.39 21.34
CA PRO A 397 -11.72 -15.50 20.63
C PRO A 397 -13.01 -15.93 21.34
N ILE A 398 -14.14 -15.89 20.62
CA ILE A 398 -15.41 -16.39 21.14
C ILE A 398 -15.23 -17.89 21.46
N PRO A 399 -15.59 -18.37 22.67
CA PRO A 399 -15.59 -19.79 22.99
C PRO A 399 -16.40 -20.57 21.96
N SER A 400 -15.94 -21.76 21.59
CA SER A 400 -16.40 -22.59 20.45
C SER A 400 -17.88 -23.00 20.43
N SER A 401 -18.72 -22.55 21.37
CA SER A 401 -20.12 -22.94 21.53
C SER A 401 -21.10 -22.32 20.53
N GLN A 402 -20.67 -21.35 19.71
CA GLN A 402 -21.52 -20.67 18.71
C GLN A 402 -21.03 -20.85 17.26
N LYS A 403 -20.41 -21.99 16.94
CA LYS A 403 -20.01 -22.26 15.54
C LYS A 403 -21.23 -22.58 14.68
N THR A 404 -21.52 -21.74 13.69
CA THR A 404 -22.48 -22.07 12.60
C THR A 404 -22.10 -23.41 11.97
N THR A 405 -23.09 -24.30 11.88
CA THR A 405 -22.89 -25.66 11.41
C THR A 405 -22.46 -25.69 9.94
N LYS A 406 -21.79 -26.77 9.51
CA LYS A 406 -21.42 -26.97 8.09
C LYS A 406 -22.65 -26.91 7.18
N LEU A 407 -23.79 -27.39 7.67
CA LEU A 407 -25.06 -27.35 6.94
C LEU A 407 -25.56 -25.92 6.77
N GLU A 408 -25.60 -25.12 7.84
CA GLU A 408 -26.00 -23.71 7.77
C GLU A 408 -25.12 -22.90 6.82
N ARG A 409 -23.80 -23.06 6.87
CA ARG A 409 -22.87 -22.43 5.91
C ARG A 409 -23.17 -22.84 4.47
N THR A 410 -23.44 -24.13 4.23
CA THR A 410 -23.78 -24.63 2.89
C THR A 410 -25.09 -24.04 2.38
N LEU A 411 -26.11 -23.95 3.24
CA LEU A 411 -27.41 -23.38 2.90
C LEU A 411 -27.31 -21.87 2.64
N MET A 412 -26.56 -21.14 3.46
CA MET A 412 -26.31 -19.70 3.27
C MET A 412 -25.59 -19.44 1.93
N ASN A 413 -24.55 -20.22 1.63
CA ASN A 413 -23.85 -20.15 0.34
C ASN A 413 -24.75 -20.50 -0.84
N ALA A 414 -25.59 -21.52 -0.72
CA ALA A 414 -26.55 -21.90 -1.76
C ALA A 414 -27.61 -20.82 -1.98
N ALA A 415 -28.10 -20.20 -0.92
CA ALA A 415 -29.04 -19.08 -0.98
C ALA A 415 -28.40 -17.86 -1.67
N ALA A 416 -27.18 -17.48 -1.28
CA ALA A 416 -26.43 -16.40 -1.92
C ALA A 416 -26.15 -16.69 -3.40
N PHE A 417 -25.75 -17.91 -3.75
CA PHE A 417 -25.54 -18.34 -5.14
C PHE A 417 -26.84 -18.27 -5.96
N LYS A 418 -27.95 -18.71 -5.40
CA LYS A 418 -29.27 -18.64 -6.05
C LYS A 418 -29.70 -17.19 -6.26
N ALA A 419 -29.53 -16.32 -5.27
CA ALA A 419 -29.81 -14.89 -5.38
C ALA A 419 -28.98 -14.23 -6.50
N ARG A 420 -27.66 -14.48 -6.53
CA ARG A 420 -26.77 -13.99 -7.61
C ARG A 420 -27.20 -14.48 -8.99
N THR A 421 -27.59 -15.76 -9.09
CA THR A 421 -28.04 -16.36 -10.36
C THR A 421 -29.33 -15.71 -10.85
N ILE A 422 -30.31 -15.51 -9.96
CA ILE A 422 -31.59 -14.84 -10.29
C ILE A 422 -31.33 -13.39 -10.75
N LEU A 423 -30.51 -12.64 -10.02
CA LEU A 423 -30.19 -11.26 -10.37
C LEU A 423 -29.48 -11.16 -11.73
N ARG A 424 -28.46 -12.00 -11.95
CA ARG A 424 -27.71 -12.02 -13.22
C ARG A 424 -28.54 -12.47 -14.41
N ASN A 425 -29.50 -13.39 -14.24
CA ASN A 425 -30.37 -13.83 -15.32
C ASN A 425 -31.24 -12.69 -15.87
N LYS A 426 -31.73 -11.78 -15.01
CA LYS A 426 -32.46 -10.57 -15.46
C LYS A 426 -31.62 -9.66 -16.39
N THR A 427 -30.30 -9.66 -16.23
CA THR A 427 -29.38 -8.86 -17.03
C THR A 427 -28.78 -9.60 -18.23
N ARG A 428 -28.80 -10.94 -18.24
CA ARG A 428 -28.23 -11.76 -19.33
C ARG A 428 -29.06 -11.66 -20.61
N ASP A 429 -30.37 -11.51 -20.48
CA ASP A 429 -31.28 -11.36 -21.62
C ASP A 429 -31.09 -10.05 -22.40
N LYS A 430 -30.35 -9.07 -21.86
CA LYS A 430 -30.05 -7.80 -22.55
C LYS A 430 -29.18 -7.95 -23.80
N ARG A 431 -28.47 -9.07 -23.97
CA ARG A 431 -27.63 -9.37 -25.15
C ARG A 431 -28.18 -10.51 -26.00
N SER A 432 -29.30 -11.10 -25.61
CA SER A 432 -30.01 -12.08 -26.44
C SER A 432 -30.62 -11.32 -27.61
N ALA A 433 -30.18 -11.61 -28.84
CA ALA A 433 -30.84 -11.10 -30.04
C ALA A 433 -32.26 -11.68 -30.07
N ALA A 434 -33.21 -10.98 -29.46
CA ALA A 434 -34.62 -11.27 -29.65
C ALA A 434 -34.89 -11.06 -31.13
N MET A 435 -35.14 -12.15 -31.86
CA MET A 435 -35.60 -12.08 -33.23
C MET A 435 -36.90 -11.27 -33.22
N ALA A 436 -36.84 -10.07 -33.81
CA ALA A 436 -38.01 -9.24 -34.03
C ALA A 436 -38.96 -9.97 -34.98
N PRO A 437 -40.29 -9.87 -34.78
CA PRO A 437 -41.29 -10.52 -35.62
C PRO A 437 -41.28 -9.99 -37.06
#